data_AF-A0A7V0PTY4-F1
#
_entry.id   AF-A0A7V0PTY4-F1
#
_cell.length_a   1.000
_cell.length_b   1.000
_cell.length_c   1.000
_cell.angle_alpha   90.00
_cell.angle_beta   90.00
_cell.angle_gamma   90.00
#
_symmetry.space_group_name_H-M   'P 1'
#
loop_
_entity.id
_entity.type
_entity.pdbx_description
1 polymer ?
#
loop_
_entity_poly.entity_id
_entity_poly.type
_entity_poly.pdbx_seq_one_letter_code
_entity_poly.pdbx_strand_id
1 'polypeptide(L)' 'MKDFKKISDFLIDGKIPFHKRKEILVLTADEDIVWVCGYRLDDRFKVTEAAKKGVKLILQKIRSRNAR' A
#
# COMPACT_ATOMS: atom_id res chain seq x y z
N MET A 1 -20.13 -6.93 3.45
CA MET A 1 -20.14 -5.71 2.63
C MET A 1 -18.71 -5.42 2.19
N LYS A 2 -18.46 -5.32 0.88
CA LYS A 2 -17.15 -4.93 0.34
C LYS A 2 -17.16 -3.40 0.25
N ASP A 3 -16.96 -2.75 1.38
CA ASP A 3 -17.05 -1.29 1.43
C ASP A 3 -15.75 -0.67 0.95
N PHE A 4 -15.87 0.12 -0.12
CA PHE A 4 -14.83 1.03 -0.55
C PHE A 4 -14.55 2.00 0.60
N LYS A 5 -13.30 2.04 1.05
CA LYS A 5 -12.88 2.89 2.16
C LYS A 5 -11.87 3.90 1.64
N LYS A 6 -12.08 5.17 1.96
CA LYS A 6 -11.08 6.21 1.66
C LYS A 6 -9.78 5.88 2.38
N ILE A 7 -8.64 6.14 1.73
CA ILE A 7 -7.33 5.97 2.38
C ILE A 7 -7.26 6.77 3.68
N SER A 8 -7.80 7.99 3.70
CA SER A 8 -7.82 8.81 4.91
C SER A 8 -8.48 8.09 6.08
N ASP A 9 -9.67 7.53 5.89
CA ASP A 9 -10.39 6.78 6.93
C ASP A 9 -9.64 5.51 7.33
N PHE A 10 -9.03 4.81 6.36
CA PHE A 10 -8.19 3.66 6.65
C PHE A 10 -6.99 4.01 7.54
N LEU A 11 -6.31 5.13 7.26
CA LEU A 11 -5.17 5.60 8.04
C LEU A 11 -5.57 6.15 9.42
N ILE A 12 -6.76 6.75 9.53
CA ILE A 12 -7.32 7.19 10.80
C ILE A 12 -7.61 5.98 11.70
N ASP A 13 -8.28 4.98 11.17
CA ASP A 13 -8.65 3.77 11.93
C ASP A 13 -7.42 2.95 12.32
N GLY A 14 -6.39 2.93 11.46
CA GLY A 14 -5.07 2.38 11.78
C GLY A 14 -4.29 3.18 12.82
N LYS A 15 -4.87 4.25 13.39
CA LYS A 15 -4.26 5.17 14.35
C LYS A 15 -2.90 5.71 13.89
N ILE A 16 -2.78 5.95 12.59
CA ILE A 16 -1.52 6.41 12.01
C ILE A 16 -1.35 7.90 12.31
N PRO A 17 -0.23 8.33 12.92
CA PRO A 17 0.03 9.73 13.19
C PRO A 17 0.09 10.55 11.88
N PHE A 18 -0.44 11.78 11.91
CA PHE A 18 -0.53 12.64 10.74
C PHE A 18 0.82 12.86 10.02
N HIS A 19 1.91 13.03 10.78
CA HIS A 19 3.25 13.20 10.21
C HIS A 19 3.68 12.00 9.36
N LYS A 20 3.33 10.77 9.78
CA LYS A 20 3.64 9.55 9.02
C LYS A 20 2.73 9.38 7.81
N ARG A 21 1.49 9.86 7.85
CA ARG A 21 0.53 9.68 6.74
C ARG A 21 1.06 10.24 5.42
N LYS A 22 1.79 11.36 5.48
CA LYS A 22 2.40 11.99 4.29
C LYS A 22 3.57 11.17 3.71
N GLU A 23 4.18 10.30 4.51
CA GLU A 23 5.30 9.44 4.10
C GLU A 23 4.82 8.09 3.56
N ILE A 24 3.53 7.78 3.67
CA ILE A 24 2.97 6.52 3.18
C ILE A 24 2.89 6.56 1.67
N LEU A 25 3.60 5.63 1.05
CA LEU A 25 3.54 5.42 -0.39
C LEU A 25 2.27 4.64 -0.74
N VAL A 26 1.71 4.96 -1.90
CA VAL A 26 0.63 4.19 -2.51
C VAL A 26 1.06 3.78 -3.90
N LEU A 27 0.81 2.53 -4.24
CA LEU A 27 0.95 2.02 -5.59
C LEU A 27 -0.38 2.18 -6.30
N THR A 28 -0.36 2.81 -7.46
CA THR A 28 -1.52 2.93 -8.33
C THR A 28 -1.30 2.20 -9.66
N ALA A 29 -2.38 1.68 -10.22
CA ALA A 29 -2.47 1.28 -11.61
C ALA A 29 -3.46 2.25 -12.25
N ASP A 30 -2.94 3.16 -13.07
CA ASP A 30 -3.67 4.33 -13.55
C ASP A 30 -4.29 5.13 -12.39
N GLU A 31 -5.62 5.23 -12.34
CA GLU A 31 -6.37 5.95 -11.30
C GLU A 31 -6.73 5.08 -10.09
N ASP A 32 -6.51 3.76 -10.18
CA ASP A 32 -6.86 2.82 -9.13
C ASP A 32 -5.71 2.59 -8.14
N ILE A 33 -6.01 2.67 -6.85
CA ILE A 33 -5.06 2.33 -5.79
C ILE A 33 -5.00 0.81 -5.65
N VAL A 34 -3.82 0.25 -5.89
CA VAL A 34 -3.55 -1.19 -5.84
C VAL A 34 -3.05 -1.60 -4.46
N TRP A 35 -2.16 -0.80 -3.87
CA TRP A 35 -1.49 -1.14 -2.62
C TRP A 35 -1.20 0.11 -1.80
N VAL A 36 -1.65 0.12 -0.54
CA VAL A 36 -1.15 1.05 0.46
C VAL A 36 0.14 0.43 1.02
N CYS A 37 1.29 0.93 0.55
CA CYS A 37 2.58 0.29 0.74
C CYS A 37 2.92 0.14 2.23
N GLY A 38 3.18 -1.11 2.65
CA GLY A 38 3.42 -1.44 4.06
C GLY A 38 2.17 -1.65 4.92
N TYR A 39 0.96 -1.58 4.35
CA TYR A 39 -0.30 -1.73 5.08
C TYR A 39 -1.24 -2.76 4.47
N ARG A 40 -1.89 -2.45 3.35
CA ARG A 40 -2.97 -3.28 2.79
C ARG A 40 -2.97 -3.24 1.26
N LEU A 41 -3.10 -4.42 0.64
CA LEU A 41 -3.39 -4.60 -0.79
C LEU A 41 -4.91 -4.47 -1.03
N ASP A 42 -5.29 -3.82 -2.13
CA ASP A 42 -6.69 -3.80 -2.60
C ASP A 42 -7.09 -5.22 -3.07
N ASP A 43 -8.25 -5.67 -2.62
CA ASP A 43 -8.75 -7.02 -2.89
C ASP A 43 -9.00 -7.27 -4.39
N ARG A 44 -9.24 -6.22 -5.18
CA ARG A 44 -9.41 -6.29 -6.65
C ARG A 44 -8.14 -6.76 -7.37
N PHE A 45 -6.97 -6.48 -6.79
CA PHE A 45 -5.66 -6.78 -7.37
C PHE A 45 -4.96 -7.95 -6.68
N LYS A 46 -5.64 -8.64 -5.77
CA LYS A 46 -5.10 -9.82 -5.09
C LYS A 46 -4.87 -10.95 -6.09
N VAL A 47 -3.67 -11.51 -6.07
CA VAL A 47 -3.36 -12.72 -6.85
C VAL A 47 -4.19 -13.88 -6.30
N THR A 48 -4.95 -14.53 -7.17
CA THR A 48 -5.76 -15.72 -6.88
C THR A 48 -5.23 -16.92 -7.67
N GLU A 49 -5.73 -18.12 -7.38
CA GLU A 49 -5.34 -19.34 -8.11
C GLU A 49 -5.70 -19.28 -9.61
N ALA A 50 -6.67 -18.47 -9.99
CA ALA A 50 -7.06 -18.24 -11.38
C ALA A 50 -6.13 -17.25 -12.12
N ALA A 51 -5.22 -16.57 -11.42
CA ALA A 51 -4.34 -15.58 -12.02
C ALA A 51 -3.27 -16.24 -12.89
N LYS A 52 -3.25 -15.91 -14.19
CA LYS A 52 -2.28 -16.47 -15.16
C LYS A 52 -0.87 -15.88 -15.01
N LYS A 53 -0.77 -14.65 -14.51
CA LYS A 53 0.47 -13.90 -14.33
C LYS A 53 0.34 -13.04 -13.08
N GLY A 54 1.46 -12.81 -12.40
CA GLY A 54 1.53 -11.99 -11.20
C GLY A 54 2.83 -11.22 -11.15
N VAL A 55 2.81 -10.10 -10.42
CA VAL A 55 4.00 -9.27 -10.17
C VAL A 55 4.27 -9.29 -8.67
N LYS A 56 5.52 -9.49 -8.29
CA LYS A 56 5.96 -9.40 -6.91
C LYS A 56 6.61 -8.04 -6.67
N LEU A 57 6.01 -7.25 -5.79
CA LEU A 57 6.55 -5.96 -5.36
C LEU A 57 6.95 -6.04 -3.89
N ILE A 58 8.06 -5.40 -3.55
CA ILE A 58 8.60 -5.39 -2.18
C ILE A 58 8.97 -3.96 -1.83
N LEU A 59 8.40 -3.46 -0.73
CA LEU A 59 8.81 -2.18 -0.15
C LEU A 59 9.94 -2.44 0.85
N GLN A 60 11.10 -1.86 0.63
CA GLN A 60 12.22 -1.90 1.57
C GLN A 60 12.70 -0.49 1.88
N LYS A 61 12.90 -0.19 3.16
CA LYS A 61 13.60 1.03 3.56
C LYS A 61 15.08 0.85 3.22
N ILE A 62 15.58 1.68 2.31
CA ILE A 62 17.01 1.76 2.05
C ILE A 62 17.64 2.41 3.28
N ARG A 63 18.44 1.65 4.03
CA ARG A 63 19.30 2.26 5.06
C ARG A 63 20.33 3.10 4.32
N SER A 64 20.29 4.42 4.50
CA SER A 64 21.42 5.28 4.12
C SER A 64 22.64 4.79 4.89
N ARG A 65 23.60 4.17 4.19
CA ARG A 65 24.95 3.97 4.70
C ARG A 65 25.67 5.32 4.57
N ASN A 66 25.34 6.27 5.45
CA ASN A 66 26.32 7.29 5.78
C ASN A 66 27.32 6.63 6.74
N ALA A 67 28.39 6.11 6.15
CA ALA A 67 29.60 5.79 6.86
C ALA A 67 30.72 6.64 6.28
N ARG A 68 31.18 7.57 7.12
CA ARG A 68 32.33 8.47 7.01
C ARG A 68 32.07 9.82 6.34
#